data_AF-A0A0F9PNL7-F1
#
_entry.id   AF-A0A0F9PNL7-F1
#
_cell.length_a   1.000
_cell.length_b   1.000
_cell.length_c   1.000
_cell.angle_alpha   90.00
_cell.angle_beta   90.00
_cell.angle_gamma   90.00
#
_symmetry.space_group_name_H-M   'P 1'
#
loop_
_entity.id
_entity.type
_entity.pdbx_description
1 polymer ?
#
loop_
_entity_poly.entity_id
_entity_poly.type
_entity_poly.pdbx_seq_one_letter_code
_entity_poly.pdbx_strand_id
1 'polypeptide(L)'
;MPGRLPRLPGVVASIDTAGEGFVVVPIITPGNLVTMLISSGVNATWVFQFILPVRITFTEIVTEITTGGASGKKYGVGFYDKDKNLIIETGALDAEAVAINSTNVTSTTLEPGVYWQAQTTDDAATQARGLASAVVDVWDLANKNNTRSGTGNASSAGVLPATIGTITKSTIRFPVAILLEP
;
A
#
# COMPACT_ATOMS: atom_id res chain seq x y z
N MET A 1 35.97 10.46 29.08
CA MET A 1 34.56 10.88 29.25
C MET A 1 33.75 10.30 28.10
N PRO A 2 32.84 9.33 28.33
CA PRO A 2 32.03 8.79 27.25
C PRO A 2 30.88 9.76 26.95
N GLY A 3 30.93 10.40 25.79
CA GLY A 3 29.89 11.31 25.32
C GLY A 3 28.60 10.54 25.06
N ARG A 4 27.59 10.78 25.87
CA ARG A 4 26.25 10.21 25.68
C ARG A 4 25.48 11.14 24.74
N LEU A 5 25.06 10.62 23.59
CA LEU A 5 24.25 11.37 22.63
C LEU A 5 22.92 11.80 23.27
N PRO A 6 22.39 13.01 22.96
CA PRO A 6 21.14 13.50 23.53
C PRO A 6 19.99 12.57 23.14
N ARG A 7 19.24 12.08 24.13
CA ARG A 7 17.96 11.41 23.91
C ARG A 7 16.97 12.48 23.45
N LEU A 8 16.65 12.51 22.16
CA LEU A 8 15.56 13.34 21.66
C LEU A 8 14.25 12.88 22.33
N PRO A 9 13.44 13.80 22.91
CA PRO A 9 12.15 13.47 23.48
C PRO A 9 11.14 13.28 22.34
N GLY A 10 11.31 12.20 21.58
CA GLY A 10 10.25 11.69 20.72
C GLY A 10 9.22 11.02 21.61
N VAL A 11 7.98 11.49 21.56
CA VAL A 11 6.82 10.68 21.95
C VAL A 11 6.93 9.43 21.09
N VAL A 12 7.35 8.32 21.70
CA VAL A 12 7.24 7.02 21.05
C VAL A 12 5.75 6.85 20.88
N ALA A 13 5.28 6.82 19.63
CA ALA A 13 3.90 6.44 19.35
C ALA A 13 3.75 5.02 19.91
N SER A 14 3.18 4.93 21.11
CA SER A 14 2.92 3.69 21.79
C SER A 14 1.53 3.24 21.35
N ILE A 15 1.45 1.99 20.90
CA ILE A 15 0.16 1.35 20.60
C ILE A 15 -0.42 0.94 21.96
N ASP A 16 -1.00 1.90 22.68
CA ASP A 16 -1.45 1.70 24.07
C ASP A 16 -2.91 1.23 24.17
N THR A 17 -3.64 1.19 23.06
CA THR A 17 -5.00 0.66 23.01
C THR A 17 -5.02 -0.71 22.35
N ALA A 18 -5.49 -1.72 23.10
CA ALA A 18 -5.75 -3.04 22.54
C ALA A 18 -6.78 -2.94 21.38
N GLY A 19 -6.42 -3.42 20.19
CA GLY A 19 -7.30 -3.47 19.02
C GLY A 19 -7.08 -2.39 17.96
N GLU A 20 -6.20 -1.40 18.17
CA GLU A 20 -5.98 -0.31 17.20
C GLU A 20 -5.14 -0.68 15.98
N GLY A 21 -4.63 -1.91 15.89
CA GLY A 21 -3.60 -2.19 14.91
C GLY A 21 -3.18 -3.65 14.83
N PHE A 22 -2.49 -3.97 13.75
CA PHE A 22 -1.56 -5.09 13.67
C PHE A 22 -0.35 -4.57 12.91
N VAL A 23 0.85 -4.80 13.42
CA VAL A 23 2.07 -4.50 12.68
C VAL A 23 2.33 -5.70 11.79
N VAL A 24 1.99 -5.60 10.51
CA VAL A 24 2.68 -6.40 9.50
C VAL A 24 3.99 -5.67 9.27
N VAL A 25 5.08 -6.21 9.79
CA VAL A 25 6.41 -5.83 9.30
C VAL A 25 6.64 -6.70 8.08
N PRO A 26 6.39 -6.25 6.84
CA PRO A 26 6.93 -6.96 5.70
C PRO A 26 8.43 -6.76 5.77
N ILE A 27 9.14 -7.66 6.45
CA ILE A 27 10.53 -7.88 6.11
C ILE A 27 10.46 -8.41 4.67
N ILE A 28 10.82 -7.57 3.71
CA ILE A 28 11.03 -8.01 2.34
C ILE A 28 12.28 -8.89 2.37
N THR A 29 12.11 -10.15 2.77
CA THR A 29 13.07 -11.18 2.44
C THR A 29 12.82 -11.53 0.96
N PRO A 30 13.85 -11.66 0.12
CA PRO A 30 13.71 -11.93 -1.32
C PRO A 30 12.79 -13.10 -1.68
N GLY A 31 12.51 -14.03 -0.75
CA GLY A 31 11.60 -15.16 -0.94
C GLY A 31 10.09 -14.87 -0.86
N ASN A 32 9.65 -13.65 -0.52
CA ASN A 32 8.22 -13.32 -0.35
C ASN A 32 7.63 -12.48 -1.48
N LEU A 33 8.36 -12.32 -2.59
CA LEU A 33 7.87 -11.57 -3.74
C LEU A 33 7.16 -12.49 -4.73
N VAL A 34 5.96 -12.10 -5.15
CA VAL A 34 5.16 -12.86 -6.14
C VAL A 34 4.66 -11.95 -7.26
N THR A 35 4.28 -12.57 -8.38
CA THR A 35 3.50 -11.93 -9.43
C THR A 35 2.02 -12.08 -9.09
N MET A 36 1.28 -10.98 -9.12
CA MET A 36 -0.10 -10.96 -8.64
C MET A 36 -0.95 -9.90 -9.35
N LEU A 37 -2.26 -10.08 -9.39
CA LEU A 37 -3.18 -9.07 -9.92
C LEU A 37 -3.14 -7.79 -9.09
N ILE A 38 -3.04 -6.63 -9.73
CA ILE A 38 -3.16 -5.34 -9.04
C ILE A 38 -4.57 -5.20 -8.47
N SER A 39 -5.58 -5.61 -9.24
CA SER A 39 -6.95 -5.74 -8.75
C SER A 39 -7.73 -6.80 -9.54
N SER A 40 -8.80 -7.37 -8.97
CA SER A 40 -9.60 -8.44 -9.61
C SER A 40 -10.67 -7.92 -10.58
N GLY A 41 -10.58 -6.66 -11.01
CA GLY A 41 -11.57 -6.05 -11.89
C GLY A 41 -11.16 -4.66 -12.33
N VAL A 42 -11.77 -4.17 -13.39
CA VAL A 42 -11.52 -2.83 -13.90
C VAL A 42 -11.96 -1.80 -12.87
N ASN A 43 -11.08 -0.84 -12.58
CA ASN A 43 -11.32 0.27 -11.68
C ASN A 43 -11.66 -0.14 -10.22
N ALA A 44 -11.16 -1.30 -9.77
CA ALA A 44 -11.29 -1.71 -8.38
C ALA A 44 -10.13 -1.13 -7.55
N THR A 45 -10.45 -0.51 -6.41
CA THR A 45 -9.44 -0.04 -5.45
C THR A 45 -9.26 -1.06 -4.35
N TRP A 46 -8.10 -1.69 -4.29
CA TRP A 46 -7.73 -2.60 -3.22
C TRP A 46 -6.97 -1.83 -2.15
N VAL A 47 -7.30 -2.09 -0.88
CA VAL A 47 -6.72 -1.38 0.25
C VAL A 47 -6.27 -2.32 1.35
N PHE A 48 -5.18 -1.95 2.02
CA PHE A 48 -4.55 -2.74 3.08
C PHE A 48 -4.07 -1.81 4.19
N GLN A 49 -4.59 -2.00 5.41
CA GLN A 49 -4.17 -1.25 6.58
C GLN A 49 -2.82 -1.74 7.07
N PHE A 50 -1.96 -0.81 7.45
CA PHE A 50 -0.70 -1.09 8.13
C PHE A 50 -0.42 -0.06 9.22
N ILE A 51 0.52 -0.38 10.10
CA ILE A 51 1.07 0.55 11.08
C ILE A 51 2.49 0.89 10.67
N LEU A 52 2.76 2.19 10.57
CA LEU A 52 4.08 2.73 10.36
C LEU A 52 4.73 3.03 11.72
N PRO A 53 5.83 2.35 12.10
CA PRO A 53 6.45 2.54 13.42
C PRO A 53 7.43 3.72 13.48
N VAL A 54 7.88 4.23 12.33
CA VAL A 54 8.92 5.26 12.21
C VAL A 54 8.50 6.34 11.23
N ARG A 55 8.99 7.57 11.43
CA ARG A 55 8.80 8.63 10.44
C ARG A 55 9.53 8.28 9.15
N ILE A 56 8.88 8.47 8.01
CA ILE A 56 9.49 8.37 6.69
C ILE A 56 9.18 9.62 5.87
N THR A 57 10.15 10.08 5.09
CA THR A 57 9.99 11.15 4.12
C THR A 57 10.47 10.63 2.77
N PHE A 58 9.68 10.84 1.73
CA PHE A 58 9.98 10.37 0.37
C PHE A 58 9.51 11.36 -0.68
N THR A 59 10.16 11.34 -1.84
CA THR A 59 9.79 12.11 -3.03
C THR A 59 9.51 11.21 -4.24
N GLU A 60 9.75 9.91 -4.12
CA GLU A 60 9.56 8.97 -5.23
C GLU A 60 8.94 7.64 -4.76
N ILE A 61 8.06 7.10 -5.62
CA ILE A 61 7.42 5.80 -5.46
C ILE A 61 7.86 4.91 -6.63
N VAL A 62 8.37 3.73 -6.31
CA VAL A 62 8.81 2.72 -7.30
C VAL A 62 7.96 1.46 -7.18
N THR A 63 7.51 0.95 -8.32
CA THR A 63 6.73 -0.30 -8.46
C THR A 63 7.19 -1.08 -9.68
N GLU A 64 6.80 -2.35 -9.79
CA GLU A 64 7.15 -3.21 -10.92
C GLU A 64 5.89 -3.89 -11.47
N ILE A 65 5.61 -3.67 -12.75
CA ILE A 65 4.64 -4.46 -13.52
C ILE A 65 5.33 -5.73 -14.01
N THR A 66 4.76 -6.88 -13.68
CA THR A 66 5.30 -8.20 -14.04
C THR A 66 4.53 -8.86 -15.17
N THR A 67 3.29 -8.43 -15.41
CA THR A 67 2.50 -8.77 -16.61
C THR A 67 1.76 -7.52 -17.07
N GLY A 68 2.05 -7.07 -18.28
CA GLY A 68 1.38 -5.91 -18.89
C GLY A 68 -0.08 -6.20 -19.26
N GLY A 69 -0.92 -5.16 -19.16
CA GLY A 69 -2.31 -5.16 -19.63
C GLY A 69 -2.44 -4.86 -21.12
N ALA A 70 -3.68 -4.64 -21.57
CA ALA A 70 -3.95 -4.18 -22.94
C ALA A 70 -3.42 -2.76 -23.19
N SER A 71 -3.38 -2.33 -24.45
CA SER A 71 -2.90 -0.99 -24.80
C SER A 71 -3.76 0.12 -24.19
N GLY A 72 -3.08 1.17 -23.70
CA GLY A 72 -3.71 2.33 -23.07
C GLY A 72 -4.20 2.10 -21.64
N LYS A 73 -3.97 0.91 -21.07
CA LYS A 73 -4.33 0.59 -19.68
C LYS A 73 -3.40 1.25 -18.68
N LYS A 74 -3.95 1.54 -17.51
CA LYS A 74 -3.33 2.30 -16.44
C LYS A 74 -3.49 1.62 -15.08
N TYR A 75 -2.57 1.95 -14.19
CA TYR A 75 -2.61 1.55 -12.80
C TYR A 75 -2.11 2.68 -11.91
N GLY A 76 -2.40 2.58 -10.61
CA GLY A 76 -1.94 3.54 -9.62
C GLY A 76 -1.79 2.89 -8.26
N VAL A 77 -0.88 3.42 -7.47
CA VAL A 77 -0.68 3.07 -6.06
C VAL A 77 -0.60 4.32 -5.20
N GLY A 78 -0.89 4.20 -3.91
CA GLY A 78 -0.88 5.36 -3.02
C GLY A 78 -1.14 5.01 -1.57
N PHE A 79 -1.20 6.07 -0.75
CA PHE A 79 -1.43 5.98 0.68
C PHE A 79 -2.59 6.85 1.12
N TYR A 80 -3.39 6.34 2.05
CA TYR A 80 -4.43 7.07 2.75
C TYR A 80 -4.14 7.15 4.24
N ASP A 81 -4.64 8.19 4.89
CA ASP A 81 -4.57 8.36 6.34
C ASP A 81 -5.48 7.38 7.10
N LYS A 82 -5.40 7.39 8.43
CA LYS A 82 -6.27 6.58 9.30
C LYS A 82 -7.77 6.84 9.09
N ASP A 83 -8.13 8.03 8.64
CA ASP A 83 -9.49 8.50 8.40
C ASP A 83 -9.95 8.23 6.95
N LYS A 84 -9.11 7.52 6.17
CA LYS A 84 -9.34 7.06 4.80
C LYS A 84 -9.37 8.18 3.74
N ASN A 85 -8.68 9.29 3.98
CA ASN A 85 -8.45 10.35 3.00
C ASN A 85 -7.13 10.13 2.27
N LEU A 86 -7.10 10.40 0.96
CA LEU A 86 -5.90 10.23 0.14
C LEU A 86 -4.83 11.22 0.58
N ILE A 87 -3.63 10.71 0.90
CA ILE A 87 -2.46 11.52 1.23
C ILE A 87 -1.64 11.77 -0.04
N ILE A 88 -1.30 10.69 -0.74
CA ILE A 88 -0.44 10.72 -1.91
C ILE A 88 -0.72 9.51 -2.81
N GLU A 89 -0.51 9.68 -4.11
CA GLU A 89 -0.58 8.61 -5.11
C GLU A 89 0.40 8.86 -6.25
N THR A 90 0.61 7.84 -7.07
CA THR A 90 1.38 7.94 -8.33
C THR A 90 0.59 8.56 -9.48
N GLY A 91 -0.74 8.70 -9.34
CA GLY A 91 -1.63 8.94 -10.47
C GLY A 91 -1.70 7.72 -11.41
N ALA A 92 -2.17 7.95 -12.64
CA ALA A 92 -2.35 6.92 -13.66
C ALA A 92 -1.04 6.62 -14.41
N LEU A 93 -0.32 5.59 -13.97
CA LEU A 93 0.87 5.07 -14.61
C LEU A 93 0.55 4.07 -15.71
N ASP A 94 1.48 3.88 -16.64
CA ASP A 94 1.29 2.96 -17.75
C ASP A 94 1.35 1.48 -17.30
N ALA A 95 0.31 0.72 -17.65
CA ALA A 95 0.19 -0.69 -17.31
C ALA A 95 0.46 -1.62 -18.51
N GLU A 96 0.73 -1.09 -19.71
CA GLU A 96 0.80 -1.87 -20.96
C GLU A 96 2.00 -2.84 -21.01
N ALA A 97 3.11 -2.49 -20.37
CA ALA A 97 4.36 -3.23 -20.48
C ALA A 97 4.92 -3.68 -19.13
N VAL A 98 5.66 -4.79 -19.16
CA VAL A 98 6.51 -5.21 -18.03
C VAL A 98 7.62 -4.18 -17.86
N ALA A 99 7.61 -3.49 -16.72
CA ALA A 99 8.51 -2.39 -16.44
C ALA A 99 8.64 -2.16 -14.94
N ILE A 100 9.80 -1.62 -14.53
CA ILE A 100 9.94 -0.94 -13.26
C ILE A 100 9.57 0.52 -13.50
N ASN A 101 8.53 0.98 -12.83
CA ASN A 101 8.02 2.34 -12.94
C ASN A 101 8.40 3.11 -11.68
N SER A 102 9.13 4.20 -11.89
CA SER A 102 9.48 5.19 -10.87
C SER A 102 8.66 6.46 -11.12
N THR A 103 8.07 7.02 -10.07
CA THR A 103 7.20 8.20 -10.17
C THR A 103 7.54 9.19 -9.07
N ASN A 104 7.94 10.39 -9.50
CA ASN A 104 8.11 11.53 -8.62
C ASN A 104 6.75 11.96 -8.06
N VAL A 105 6.71 12.16 -6.75
CA VAL A 105 5.55 12.67 -6.00
C VAL A 105 5.95 13.89 -5.20
N THR A 106 4.95 14.66 -4.75
CA THR A 106 5.21 15.77 -3.82
C THR A 106 5.88 15.22 -2.56
N SER A 107 6.96 15.88 -2.10
CA SER A 107 7.67 15.51 -0.86
C SER A 107 6.68 15.28 0.28
N THR A 108 6.54 14.01 0.68
CA THR A 108 5.54 13.57 1.64
C THR A 108 6.23 12.99 2.86
N THR A 109 5.80 13.41 4.05
CA THR A 109 6.27 12.86 5.33
C THR A 109 5.12 12.12 6.00
N LEU A 110 5.31 10.84 6.28
CA LEU A 110 4.40 10.05 7.10
C LEU A 110 4.99 9.94 8.50
N GLU A 111 4.19 10.31 9.50
CA GLU A 111 4.53 10.16 10.91
C GLU A 111 4.22 8.73 11.38
N PRO A 112 4.76 8.27 12.52
CA PRO A 112 4.34 6.99 13.08
C PRO A 112 2.81 6.96 13.32
N GLY A 113 2.13 5.92 12.83
CA GLY A 113 0.67 5.86 12.87
C GLY A 113 0.04 4.77 12.00
N VAL A 114 -1.28 4.79 11.90
CA VAL A 114 -2.06 3.86 11.07
C VAL A 114 -2.33 4.48 9.70
N TYR A 115 -2.07 3.71 8.65
CA TYR A 115 -2.26 4.13 7.25
C TYR A 115 -2.89 3.01 6.44
N TRP A 116 -3.31 3.34 5.23
CA TRP A 116 -3.73 2.36 4.24
C TRP A 116 -2.87 2.48 3.00
N GLN A 117 -2.30 1.37 2.57
CA GLN A 117 -1.78 1.25 1.22
C GLN A 117 -2.93 0.93 0.29
N ALA A 118 -2.96 1.57 -0.87
CA ALA A 118 -3.94 1.29 -1.91
C ALA A 118 -3.30 1.03 -3.26
N GLN A 119 -4.01 0.29 -4.08
CA GLN A 119 -3.63 0.00 -5.45
C GLN A 119 -4.87 -0.14 -6.33
N THR A 120 -4.75 0.20 -7.60
CA THR A 120 -5.82 0.07 -8.57
C THR A 120 -5.29 -0.08 -10.00
N THR A 121 -6.13 -0.62 -10.88
CA THR A 121 -5.88 -0.69 -12.31
C THR A 121 -7.20 -0.65 -13.08
N ASP A 122 -7.18 -0.14 -14.31
CA ASP A 122 -8.31 -0.18 -15.22
C ASP A 122 -8.30 -1.40 -16.17
N ASP A 123 -7.52 -2.41 -15.79
CA ASP A 123 -7.34 -3.66 -16.51
C ASP A 123 -7.35 -4.87 -15.56
N ALA A 124 -8.08 -5.92 -15.93
CA ALA A 124 -8.22 -7.11 -15.09
C ALA A 124 -7.07 -8.12 -15.27
N ALA A 125 -6.19 -7.93 -16.25
CA ALA A 125 -5.08 -8.84 -16.56
C ALA A 125 -3.73 -8.35 -16.03
N THR A 126 -3.60 -7.05 -15.77
CA THR A 126 -2.37 -6.41 -15.30
C THR A 126 -1.94 -6.98 -13.95
N GLN A 127 -0.68 -7.39 -13.88
CA GLN A 127 -0.06 -7.92 -12.67
C GLN A 127 1.18 -7.13 -12.30
N ALA A 128 1.41 -7.02 -11.00
CA ALA A 128 2.57 -6.36 -10.43
C ALA A 128 3.30 -7.28 -9.45
N ARG A 129 4.50 -6.85 -9.10
CA ARG A 129 5.25 -7.39 -7.98
C ARG A 129 4.49 -7.12 -6.69
N GLY A 130 4.16 -8.18 -5.96
CA GLY A 130 3.42 -8.12 -4.71
C GLY A 130 4.13 -8.76 -3.54
N LEU A 131 3.69 -8.42 -2.34
CA LEU A 131 4.13 -9.05 -1.09
C LEU A 131 3.24 -10.24 -0.77
N ALA A 132 3.75 -11.45 -1.03
CA ALA A 132 3.04 -12.67 -0.65
C ALA A 132 3.01 -12.84 0.87
N SER A 133 1.88 -13.32 1.36
CA SER A 133 1.81 -14.00 2.65
C SER A 133 1.98 -15.49 2.42
N ALA A 134 2.88 -16.13 3.17
CA ALA A 134 3.03 -17.59 3.17
C ALA A 134 1.77 -18.32 3.70
N VAL A 135 0.86 -17.59 4.35
CA VAL A 135 -0.41 -18.10 4.86
C VAL A 135 -1.54 -17.41 4.10
N VAL A 136 -2.32 -18.19 3.37
CA VAL A 136 -3.44 -17.75 2.51
C VAL A 136 -4.48 -16.90 3.29
N ASP A 137 -4.48 -17.01 4.61
CA ASP A 137 -5.53 -16.45 5.48
C ASP A 137 -5.05 -15.30 6.40
N VAL A 138 -3.86 -14.71 6.18
CA VAL A 138 -3.39 -13.60 7.05
C VAL A 138 -4.38 -12.44 7.05
N TRP A 139 -5.02 -12.18 5.91
CA TRP A 139 -6.05 -11.16 5.78
C TRP A 139 -7.36 -11.60 6.40
N ASP A 140 -7.65 -12.90 6.44
CA ASP A 140 -8.80 -13.40 7.18
C ASP A 140 -8.65 -13.17 8.69
N LEU A 141 -7.44 -13.41 9.20
CA LEU A 141 -7.09 -13.13 10.59
C LEU A 141 -7.13 -11.62 10.88
N ALA A 142 -6.52 -10.80 10.03
CA ALA A 142 -6.53 -9.34 10.17
C ALA A 142 -7.96 -8.77 10.12
N ASN A 143 -8.81 -9.36 9.27
CA ASN A 143 -10.19 -8.96 9.09
C ASN A 143 -11.17 -9.60 10.09
N LYS A 144 -10.71 -10.39 11.07
CA LYS A 144 -11.60 -11.14 11.96
C LYS A 144 -12.48 -10.21 12.82
N ASN A 145 -11.88 -9.16 13.36
CA ASN A 145 -12.56 -8.25 14.31
C ASN A 145 -12.83 -6.87 13.71
N ASN A 146 -12.02 -6.42 12.75
CA ASN A 146 -12.14 -5.14 12.07
C ASN A 146 -11.79 -5.34 10.61
N THR A 147 -12.46 -4.67 9.67
CA THR A 147 -12.05 -4.72 8.26
C THR A 147 -10.76 -3.92 8.10
N ARG A 148 -9.67 -4.62 7.79
CA ARG A 148 -8.30 -4.10 7.62
C ARG A 148 -7.73 -4.34 6.22
N SER A 149 -8.43 -5.07 5.37
CA SER A 149 -8.17 -5.14 3.94
C SER A 149 -9.45 -5.42 3.16
N GLY A 150 -9.47 -4.99 1.90
CA GLY A 150 -10.65 -5.19 1.06
C GLY A 150 -10.72 -4.29 -0.15
N THR A 151 -11.95 -4.03 -0.62
CA THR A 151 -12.24 -3.09 -1.71
C THR A 151 -12.84 -1.83 -1.13
N GLY A 152 -12.34 -0.66 -1.54
CA GLY A 152 -12.98 0.62 -1.30
C GLY A 152 -13.83 1.10 -2.46
N ASN A 153 -14.06 2.41 -2.50
CA ASN A 153 -14.64 3.14 -3.63
C ASN A 153 -13.89 2.80 -4.93
N ALA A 154 -14.63 2.77 -6.04
CA ALA A 154 -14.04 2.56 -7.36
C ALA A 154 -13.05 3.68 -7.72
N SER A 155 -11.97 3.30 -8.38
CA SER A 155 -11.02 4.22 -8.99
C SER A 155 -11.55 4.70 -10.35
N SER A 156 -10.77 5.50 -11.05
CA SER A 156 -11.06 5.89 -12.43
C SER A 156 -9.80 5.88 -13.28
N ALA A 157 -9.71 4.96 -14.25
CA ALA A 157 -8.60 4.89 -15.20
C ALA A 157 -7.21 4.83 -14.53
N GLY A 158 -7.08 4.00 -13.49
CA GLY A 158 -5.83 3.89 -12.71
C GLY A 158 -5.63 4.97 -11.63
N VAL A 159 -6.49 5.98 -11.54
CA VAL A 159 -6.41 7.05 -10.50
C VAL A 159 -7.20 6.66 -9.26
N LEU A 160 -6.56 6.74 -8.09
CA LEU A 160 -7.18 6.38 -6.82
C LEU A 160 -8.28 7.39 -6.42
N PRO A 161 -9.37 6.95 -5.76
CA PRO A 161 -10.41 7.86 -5.29
C PRO A 161 -9.90 8.76 -4.15
N ALA A 162 -10.46 9.96 -4.01
CA ALA A 162 -10.09 10.89 -2.93
C ALA A 162 -10.32 10.31 -1.51
N THR A 163 -11.26 9.38 -1.36
CA THR A 163 -11.48 8.62 -0.12
C THR A 163 -11.72 7.14 -0.42
N ILE A 164 -11.32 6.26 0.51
CA ILE A 164 -11.58 4.81 0.39
C ILE A 164 -13.07 4.49 0.57
N GLY A 165 -13.79 5.25 1.40
CA GLY A 165 -15.18 4.95 1.75
C GLY A 165 -15.36 3.70 2.62
N THR A 166 -16.47 3.00 2.42
CA THR A 166 -16.77 1.73 3.11
C THR A 166 -15.95 0.61 2.49
N ILE A 167 -15.26 -0.16 3.33
CA ILE A 167 -14.41 -1.25 2.86
C ILE A 167 -15.19 -2.55 2.90
N THR A 168 -15.36 -3.18 1.74
CA THR A 168 -15.88 -4.55 1.63
C THR A 168 -14.75 -5.53 1.85
N LYS A 169 -14.82 -6.30 2.94
CA LYS A 169 -13.81 -7.30 3.33
C LYS A 169 -13.45 -8.22 2.16
N SER A 170 -12.16 -8.48 1.97
CA SER A 170 -11.68 -9.51 1.06
C SER A 170 -10.45 -10.21 1.65
N THR A 171 -10.32 -11.50 1.36
CA THR A 171 -9.38 -12.39 2.06
C THR A 171 -8.24 -12.89 1.17
N ILE A 172 -8.41 -12.80 -0.16
CA ILE A 172 -7.44 -13.27 -1.16
C ILE A 172 -6.91 -12.06 -1.94
N ARG A 173 -6.13 -11.21 -1.27
CA ARG A 173 -5.51 -10.03 -1.88
C ARG A 173 -4.13 -9.83 -1.29
N PHE A 174 -3.22 -9.30 -2.07
CA PHE A 174 -1.88 -8.98 -1.60
C PHE A 174 -1.55 -7.53 -1.98
N PRO A 175 -0.82 -6.80 -1.13
CA PRO A 175 -0.38 -5.45 -1.45
C PRO A 175 0.74 -5.53 -2.50
N VAL A 176 0.70 -4.63 -3.47
CA VAL A 176 1.80 -4.36 -4.41
C VAL A 176 3.03 -3.96 -3.61
N ALA A 177 4.19 -4.47 -4.00
CA ALA A 177 5.45 -4.04 -3.41
C ALA A 177 5.73 -2.60 -3.85
N ILE A 178 5.85 -1.70 -2.88
CA ILE A 178 6.18 -0.28 -3.08
C ILE A 178 7.52 0.00 -2.42
N LEU A 179 8.47 0.53 -3.20
CA LEU A 179 9.70 1.11 -2.69
C LEU A 179 9.53 2.63 -2.62
N LEU A 180 9.93 3.22 -1.50
CA LEU A 180 9.88 4.66 -1.25
C LEU A 180 11.31 5.20 -1.23
N GLU A 181 11.59 6.18 -2.08
CA GLU A 181 12.91 6.81 -2.19
C GLU A 181 12.87 8.29 -1.77
N PRO A 182 13.91 8.80 -1.10
CA PRO A 182 14.00 10.16 -0.59
C PRO A 182 14.07 11.22 -1.69
#